data_AF-A0A1Q2C970-F1
#
_entry.id   AF-A0A1Q2C970-F1
#
_cell.length_a   1.000
_cell.length_b   1.000
_cell.length_c   1.000
_cell.angle_alpha   90.00
_cell.angle_beta   90.00
_cell.angle_gamma   90.00
#
_symmetry.space_group_name_H-M   'P 1'
#
loop_
_entity.id
_entity.type
_entity.pdbx_description
1 polymer ?
#
loop_
_entity_poly.entity_id
_entity_poly.type
_entity_poly.pdbx_seq_one_letter_code
_entity_poly.pdbx_strand_id
1 'polypeptide(L)'
;MMKVKMIEKRQNGVCLFELQNDEIKVITSNLGCHILSVFTKDRDGNYGDVVLGYQDVEDCHKDDKFLGCIIGRVANRIANGEFQLNGKTYKLAVNSGPNTLHGGINGFNQKIFNYEILEDGIRFIYLSPDMEEGFPGSLCLKIVYRLSGNELKMEYEAMTDQDTLINIANHSYFNLSAKDSKIYDHQLMIKSDQIAYADENGLPTGEFLDVENTPFDFKSFHEIGERIHDDDEQLRFVGGYDHCFMLKDEKDQAVLYDKESGRKLTITTTLPCMQLYAGNFLAGGSDGKFGKPYENRDGVALEPQFLPNSMNIEKKPRVILRKGEEYEAVTTYRFETE
;
A
#
# COMPACT_ATOMS: atom_id res chain seq x y z
N MET A 1 19.59 -19.03 -6.84
CA MET A 1 20.40 -17.85 -7.32
C MET A 1 19.44 -16.73 -7.72
N MET A 2 19.68 -15.49 -7.28
CA MET A 2 18.84 -14.35 -7.65
C MET A 2 18.91 -14.06 -9.15
N LYS A 3 17.77 -13.74 -9.74
CA LYS A 3 17.68 -13.27 -11.13
C LYS A 3 16.73 -12.09 -11.19
N VAL A 4 17.22 -10.98 -11.74
CA VAL A 4 16.41 -9.83 -12.12
C VAL A 4 16.52 -9.69 -13.63
N LYS A 5 15.38 -9.74 -14.33
CA LYS A 5 15.35 -9.58 -15.80
C LYS A 5 14.17 -8.74 -16.22
N MET A 6 14.37 -7.93 -17.25
CA MET A 6 13.27 -7.31 -17.98
C MET A 6 12.58 -8.37 -18.83
N ILE A 7 11.26 -8.50 -18.68
CA ILE A 7 10.44 -9.47 -19.43
C ILE A 7 9.64 -8.80 -20.55
N GLU A 8 9.43 -7.49 -20.47
CA GLU A 8 8.74 -6.71 -21.49
C GLU A 8 9.25 -5.27 -21.53
N LYS A 9 9.32 -4.69 -22.73
CA LYS A 9 9.57 -3.26 -22.96
C LYS A 9 8.63 -2.74 -24.04
N ARG A 10 7.79 -1.79 -23.65
CA ARG A 10 6.83 -1.12 -24.54
C ARG A 10 7.43 0.14 -25.15
N GLN A 11 6.83 0.61 -26.24
CA GLN A 11 7.31 1.78 -26.98
C GLN A 11 7.17 3.09 -26.19
N ASN A 12 6.20 3.17 -25.29
CA ASN A 12 5.96 4.30 -24.39
C ASN A 12 6.90 4.35 -23.17
N GLY A 13 7.85 3.40 -23.06
CA GLY A 13 8.81 3.36 -21.96
C GLY A 13 8.39 2.52 -20.76
N VAL A 14 7.15 1.99 -20.74
CA VAL A 14 6.71 1.02 -19.73
C VAL A 14 7.49 -0.28 -19.92
N CYS A 15 8.02 -0.81 -18.82
CA CYS A 15 8.81 -2.03 -18.77
C CYS A 15 8.30 -2.91 -17.63
N LEU A 16 8.24 -4.22 -17.88
CA LEU A 16 7.97 -5.23 -16.85
C LEU A 16 9.24 -5.98 -16.50
N PHE A 17 9.38 -6.31 -15.22
CA PHE A 17 10.54 -6.99 -14.66
C PHE A 17 10.10 -8.20 -13.84
N GLU A 18 10.88 -9.26 -13.92
CA GLU A 18 10.76 -10.43 -13.05
C GLU A 18 11.97 -10.45 -12.10
N LEU A 19 11.69 -10.49 -10.80
CA LEU A 19 12.66 -10.77 -9.75
C LEU A 19 12.36 -12.18 -9.24
N GLN A 20 13.35 -13.07 -9.22
CA GLN A 20 13.14 -14.45 -8.80
C GLN A 20 14.34 -15.02 -8.05
N ASN A 21 14.06 -15.76 -6.98
CA ASN A 21 14.98 -16.70 -6.35
C ASN A 21 14.31 -18.07 -6.16
N ASP A 22 14.86 -18.90 -5.27
CA ASP A 22 14.41 -20.28 -5.06
C ASP A 22 13.13 -20.37 -4.17
N GLU A 23 12.72 -19.25 -3.55
CA GLU A 23 11.55 -19.17 -2.65
C GLU A 23 10.38 -18.37 -3.24
N ILE A 24 10.66 -17.22 -3.85
CA ILE A 24 9.63 -16.29 -4.34
C ILE A 24 9.96 -15.74 -5.72
N LYS A 25 8.89 -15.43 -6.47
CA LYS A 25 8.95 -14.73 -7.77
C LYS A 25 8.02 -13.53 -7.75
N VAL A 26 8.52 -12.37 -8.14
CA VAL A 26 7.78 -11.10 -8.19
C VAL A 26 7.82 -10.55 -9.60
N ILE A 27 6.66 -10.11 -10.11
CA ILE A 27 6.57 -9.35 -11.36
C ILE A 27 6.24 -7.91 -10.99
N THR A 28 7.02 -6.95 -11.50
CA THR A 28 6.85 -5.52 -11.21
C THR A 28 6.95 -4.68 -12.49
N SER A 29 6.34 -3.49 -12.49
CA SER A 29 6.45 -2.51 -13.57
C SER A 29 7.19 -1.25 -13.12
N ASN A 30 7.85 -0.54 -14.03
CA ASN A 30 8.32 0.82 -13.76
C ASN A 30 7.21 1.88 -13.89
N LEU A 31 6.04 1.53 -14.45
CA LEU A 31 4.83 2.33 -14.29
C LEU A 31 4.36 2.16 -12.85
N GLY A 32 4.30 3.26 -12.10
CA GLY A 32 3.84 3.36 -10.71
C GLY A 32 4.54 2.44 -9.70
N CYS A 33 5.66 1.83 -10.09
CA CYS A 33 6.33 0.76 -9.34
C CYS A 33 5.36 -0.39 -8.95
N HIS A 34 4.39 -0.71 -9.81
CA HIS A 34 3.37 -1.71 -9.51
C HIS A 34 3.97 -3.09 -9.27
N ILE A 35 3.68 -3.70 -8.12
CA ILE A 35 3.81 -5.15 -7.90
C ILE A 35 2.59 -5.80 -8.56
N LEU A 36 2.83 -6.47 -9.69
CA LEU A 36 1.78 -7.10 -10.49
C LEU A 36 1.52 -8.52 -10.04
N SER A 37 2.54 -9.27 -9.62
CA SER A 37 2.39 -10.66 -9.16
C SER A 37 3.41 -10.99 -8.07
N VAL A 38 3.03 -11.87 -7.15
CA VAL A 38 3.93 -12.46 -6.15
C VAL A 38 3.59 -13.94 -6.03
N PHE A 39 4.48 -14.82 -6.50
CA PHE A 39 4.28 -16.26 -6.45
C PHE A 39 4.98 -16.87 -5.25
N THR A 40 4.24 -17.63 -4.44
CA THR A 40 4.74 -18.30 -3.23
C THR A 40 4.18 -19.71 -3.11
N LYS A 41 4.90 -20.60 -2.42
CA LYS A 41 4.51 -22.01 -2.24
C LYS A 41 3.39 -22.15 -1.19
N ASP A 42 2.40 -23.00 -1.47
CA ASP A 42 1.53 -23.57 -0.43
C ASP A 42 2.20 -24.77 0.25
N ARG A 43 1.51 -25.37 1.23
CA ARG A 43 1.98 -26.54 2.00
C ARG A 43 2.29 -27.77 1.15
N ASP A 44 1.68 -27.88 -0.02
CA ASP A 44 1.92 -28.96 -0.97
C ASP A 44 3.07 -28.64 -1.94
N GLY A 45 3.69 -27.46 -1.80
CA GLY A 45 4.79 -26.98 -2.63
C GLY A 45 4.36 -26.34 -3.95
N ASN A 46 3.05 -26.11 -4.16
CA ASN A 46 2.56 -25.48 -5.38
C ASN A 46 2.67 -23.95 -5.30
N TYR A 47 3.22 -23.35 -6.35
CA TYR A 47 3.28 -21.89 -6.47
C TYR A 47 1.93 -21.32 -6.86
N GLY A 48 1.46 -20.32 -6.11
CA GLY A 48 0.28 -19.52 -6.41
C GLY A 48 0.59 -18.03 -6.34
N ASP A 49 -0.06 -17.24 -7.20
CA ASP A 49 0.04 -15.78 -7.19
C ASP A 49 -0.87 -15.20 -6.09
N VAL A 50 -0.27 -14.57 -5.08
CA VAL A 50 -0.95 -14.17 -3.84
C VAL A 50 -1.33 -12.69 -3.79
N VAL A 51 -1.18 -11.96 -4.89
CA VAL A 51 -1.63 -10.57 -5.00
C VAL A 51 -2.61 -10.39 -6.15
N LEU A 52 -3.49 -9.41 -6.04
CA LEU A 52 -4.26 -8.93 -7.19
C LEU A 52 -3.36 -8.09 -8.12
N GLY A 53 -3.78 -7.93 -9.36
CA GLY A 53 -3.07 -7.09 -10.33
C GLY A 53 -3.82 -6.98 -11.64
N TYR A 54 -3.32 -6.16 -12.54
CA TYR A 54 -3.98 -5.91 -13.82
C TYR A 54 -3.69 -7.00 -14.86
N GLN A 55 -4.61 -7.20 -15.80
CA GLN A 55 -4.30 -7.86 -17.05
C GLN A 55 -3.31 -7.02 -17.87
N ASP A 56 -3.55 -5.72 -17.96
CA ASP A 56 -2.65 -4.73 -18.53
C ASP A 56 -2.39 -3.61 -17.51
N VAL A 57 -1.15 -3.45 -17.06
CA VAL A 57 -0.77 -2.44 -16.07
C VAL A 57 -1.15 -1.01 -16.46
N GLU A 58 -1.21 -0.69 -17.76
CA GLU A 58 -1.60 0.65 -18.23
C GLU A 58 -3.08 0.98 -17.99
N ASP A 59 -3.92 0.00 -17.66
CA ASP A 59 -5.30 0.26 -17.24
C ASP A 59 -5.39 0.97 -15.89
N CYS A 60 -4.28 1.06 -15.13
CA CYS A 60 -4.20 1.91 -13.94
C CYS A 60 -4.50 3.39 -14.21
N HIS A 61 -4.44 3.84 -15.48
CA HIS A 61 -4.81 5.21 -15.87
C HIS A 61 -6.32 5.43 -15.97
N LYS A 62 -7.11 4.35 -15.99
CA LYS A 62 -8.57 4.37 -16.17
C LYS A 62 -9.32 3.89 -14.92
N ASP A 63 -8.58 3.51 -13.89
CA ASP A 63 -9.08 2.84 -12.71
C ASP A 63 -8.58 3.54 -11.44
N ASP A 64 -9.38 3.44 -10.38
CA ASP A 64 -9.14 4.05 -9.07
C ASP A 64 -8.89 3.01 -7.97
N LYS A 65 -8.57 1.75 -8.32
CA LYS A 65 -8.32 0.69 -7.32
C LYS A 65 -6.88 0.64 -6.81
N PHE A 66 -5.94 1.33 -7.45
CA PHE A 66 -4.53 1.41 -7.04
C PHE A 66 -3.82 0.05 -6.88
N LEU A 67 -4.15 -0.96 -7.71
CA LEU A 67 -3.68 -2.33 -7.49
C LEU A 67 -2.15 -2.45 -7.54
N GLY A 68 -1.52 -2.69 -6.39
CA GLY A 68 -0.09 -3.02 -6.28
C GLY A 68 0.88 -1.87 -6.49
N CYS A 69 0.39 -0.65 -6.70
CA CYS A 69 1.23 0.51 -6.99
C CYS A 69 1.85 1.12 -5.75
N ILE A 70 2.77 2.06 -5.97
CA ILE A 70 3.16 3.02 -4.96
C ILE A 70 2.21 4.21 -4.99
N ILE A 71 1.70 4.56 -3.81
CA ILE A 71 0.85 5.74 -3.59
C ILE A 71 1.68 6.88 -2.98
N GLY A 72 1.47 8.10 -3.49
CA GLY A 72 2.19 9.30 -3.10
C GLY A 72 1.90 10.47 -4.07
N ARG A 73 2.30 11.71 -3.79
CA ARG A 73 3.30 12.14 -2.81
C ARG A 73 2.92 11.94 -1.34
N VAL A 74 1.62 12.00 -1.03
CA VAL A 74 1.07 11.67 0.29
C VAL A 74 0.00 10.60 0.15
N ALA A 75 0.28 9.42 0.71
CA ALA A 75 -0.64 8.30 0.83
C ALA A 75 -1.88 8.67 1.67
N ASN A 76 -3.01 8.04 1.31
CA ASN A 76 -4.33 8.21 1.92
C ASN A 76 -4.84 9.67 1.83
N ARG A 77 -5.74 10.09 2.73
CA ARG A 77 -6.54 11.30 2.58
C ARG A 77 -5.90 12.54 3.22
N ILE A 78 -6.08 13.69 2.58
CA ILE A 78 -5.85 15.04 3.14
C ILE A 78 -7.19 15.79 3.12
N ALA A 79 -7.61 16.28 4.28
CA ALA A 79 -8.88 16.98 4.46
C ALA A 79 -9.02 18.17 3.50
N ASN A 80 -10.20 18.30 2.87
CA ASN A 80 -10.57 19.44 2.01
C ASN A 80 -9.66 19.69 0.80
N GLY A 81 -8.74 18.77 0.51
CA GLY A 81 -7.71 18.95 -0.50
C GLY A 81 -6.82 20.16 -0.27
N GLU A 82 -6.51 20.50 0.98
CA GLU A 82 -5.57 21.56 1.30
C GLU A 82 -4.79 21.31 2.60
N PHE A 83 -3.64 21.97 2.71
CA PHE A 83 -2.84 21.98 3.93
C PHE A 83 -2.07 23.30 4.05
N GLN A 84 -1.60 23.61 5.26
CA GLN A 84 -0.75 24.78 5.52
C GLN A 84 0.68 24.38 5.82
N LEU A 85 1.64 24.91 5.08
CA LEU A 85 3.08 24.69 5.32
C LEU A 85 3.80 26.03 5.29
N ASN A 86 4.62 26.29 6.33
CA ASN A 86 5.39 27.53 6.47
C ASN A 86 4.55 28.81 6.33
N GLY A 87 3.31 28.79 6.86
CA GLY A 87 2.38 29.93 6.80
C GLY A 87 1.70 30.15 5.45
N LYS A 88 1.86 29.23 4.48
CA LYS A 88 1.20 29.25 3.18
C LYS A 88 0.23 28.09 3.05
N THR A 89 -0.97 28.37 2.53
CA THR A 89 -1.95 27.34 2.14
C THR A 89 -1.63 26.80 0.75
N TYR A 90 -1.59 25.48 0.62
CA TYR A 90 -1.46 24.75 -0.63
C TYR A 90 -2.76 24.03 -0.93
N LYS A 91 -3.23 24.13 -2.17
CA LYS A 91 -4.44 23.46 -2.66
C LYS A 91 -4.05 22.30 -3.57
N LEU A 92 -4.74 21.20 -3.38
CA LEU A 92 -4.59 19.93 -4.07
C LEU A 92 -5.88 19.60 -4.82
N ALA A 93 -5.83 18.62 -5.70
CA ALA A 93 -7.03 18.13 -6.37
C ALA A 93 -7.94 17.37 -5.41
N VAL A 94 -9.23 17.72 -5.37
CA VAL A 94 -10.25 16.97 -4.62
C VAL A 94 -10.75 15.83 -5.51
N ASN A 95 -10.19 14.63 -5.30
CA ASN A 95 -10.45 13.43 -6.11
C ASN A 95 -11.16 12.32 -5.33
N SER A 96 -11.51 12.52 -4.06
CA SER A 96 -12.27 11.55 -3.26
C SER A 96 -13.19 12.28 -2.27
N GLY A 97 -14.49 12.38 -2.63
CA GLY A 97 -15.45 13.15 -1.82
C GLY A 97 -14.98 14.61 -1.68
N PRO A 98 -14.90 15.17 -0.46
CA PRO A 98 -14.33 16.50 -0.22
C PRO A 98 -12.80 16.52 -0.12
N ASN A 99 -12.12 15.36 -0.19
CA ASN A 99 -10.72 15.21 0.17
C ASN A 99 -9.80 14.96 -1.06
N THR A 100 -8.50 15.18 -0.86
CA THR A 100 -7.47 14.62 -1.74
C THR A 100 -7.08 13.24 -1.25
N LEU A 101 -6.95 12.28 -2.17
CA LEU A 101 -6.60 10.89 -1.90
C LEU A 101 -5.38 10.48 -2.74
N HIS A 102 -4.43 9.78 -2.11
CA HIS A 102 -3.28 9.11 -2.75
C HIS A 102 -2.43 10.00 -3.65
N GLY A 103 -2.28 11.27 -3.28
CA GLY A 103 -1.41 12.23 -3.97
C GLY A 103 -2.03 12.94 -5.18
N GLY A 104 -3.33 12.77 -5.45
CA GLY A 104 -4.06 13.56 -6.44
C GLY A 104 -4.51 12.79 -7.68
N ILE A 105 -4.81 13.50 -8.77
CA ILE A 105 -5.39 12.94 -9.99
C ILE A 105 -4.37 12.08 -10.73
N ASN A 106 -3.13 12.57 -10.85
CA ASN A 106 -2.01 11.88 -11.48
C ASN A 106 -0.91 11.65 -10.44
N GLY A 107 -1.25 10.90 -9.38
CA GLY A 107 -0.30 10.49 -8.34
C GLY A 107 0.82 9.58 -8.86
N PHE A 108 1.69 9.15 -7.95
CA PHE A 108 2.85 8.32 -8.29
C PHE A 108 2.48 6.99 -8.95
N ASN A 109 1.31 6.44 -8.68
CA ASN A 109 0.80 5.22 -9.29
C ASN A 109 0.74 5.28 -10.83
N GLN A 110 0.67 6.47 -11.42
CA GLN A 110 0.54 6.64 -12.87
C GLN A 110 1.82 7.16 -13.55
N LYS A 111 2.93 7.31 -12.81
CA LYS A 111 4.17 7.84 -13.37
C LYS A 111 5.05 6.71 -13.89
N ILE A 112 5.74 6.94 -15.00
CA ILE A 112 6.81 6.04 -15.45
C ILE A 112 8.10 6.44 -14.75
N PHE A 113 8.61 5.55 -13.90
CA PHE A 113 9.85 5.74 -13.17
C PHE A 113 11.04 5.34 -14.07
N ASN A 114 12.16 6.04 -13.89
CA ASN A 114 13.46 5.53 -14.30
C ASN A 114 13.79 4.30 -13.45
N TYR A 115 14.63 3.40 -13.94
CA TYR A 115 15.01 2.20 -13.20
C TYR A 115 16.48 1.84 -13.35
N GLU A 116 16.99 1.09 -12.38
CA GLU A 116 18.31 0.47 -12.34
C GLU A 116 18.16 -0.96 -11.83
N ILE A 117 18.65 -1.94 -12.60
CA ILE A 117 18.70 -3.33 -12.16
C ILE A 117 19.89 -3.48 -11.21
N LEU A 118 19.63 -4.05 -10.03
CA LEU A 118 20.62 -4.38 -9.02
C LEU A 118 20.87 -5.89 -9.01
N GLU A 119 21.91 -6.34 -8.31
CA GLU A 119 22.22 -7.77 -8.16
C GLU A 119 21.12 -8.54 -7.43
N ASP A 120 20.50 -7.90 -6.44
CA ASP A 120 19.54 -8.44 -5.48
C ASP A 120 18.15 -7.81 -5.60
N GLY A 121 17.91 -7.00 -6.63
CA GLY A 121 16.66 -6.27 -6.78
C GLY A 121 16.59 -5.29 -7.94
N ILE A 122 15.65 -4.36 -7.84
CA ILE A 122 15.48 -3.25 -8.78
C ILE A 122 15.25 -1.95 -8.02
N ARG A 123 15.87 -0.88 -8.49
CA ARG A 123 15.64 0.48 -7.99
C ARG A 123 14.82 1.25 -9.03
N PHE A 124 13.79 1.94 -8.58
CA PHE A 124 13.02 2.91 -9.33
C PHE A 124 13.33 4.32 -8.84
N ILE A 125 13.35 5.29 -9.74
CA ILE A 125 13.69 6.68 -9.46
C ILE A 125 12.72 7.60 -10.20
N TYR A 126 12.13 8.55 -9.47
CA TYR A 126 11.27 9.56 -10.05
C TYR A 126 11.58 10.94 -9.47
N LEU A 127 11.66 11.94 -10.35
CA LEU A 127 11.75 13.34 -9.97
C LEU A 127 10.37 13.96 -10.15
N SER A 128 9.65 14.11 -9.04
CA SER A 128 8.40 14.84 -8.98
C SER A 128 8.73 16.34 -8.94
N PRO A 129 8.42 17.13 -9.99
CA PRO A 129 8.79 18.54 -10.02
C PRO A 129 8.04 19.36 -8.96
N ASP A 130 8.55 20.57 -8.69
CA ASP A 130 7.84 21.55 -7.87
C ASP A 130 6.40 21.76 -8.37
N MET A 131 5.47 21.82 -7.42
CA MET A 131 4.02 21.97 -7.64
C MET A 131 3.34 20.82 -8.40
N GLU A 132 3.99 19.66 -8.59
CA GLU A 132 3.29 18.48 -9.09
C GLU A 132 2.13 18.10 -8.17
N GLU A 133 0.93 17.98 -8.74
CA GLU A 133 -0.35 17.76 -8.03
C GLU A 133 -0.62 18.77 -6.89
N GLY A 134 0.06 19.94 -6.91
CA GLY A 134 -0.09 21.01 -5.93
C GLY A 134 0.90 20.98 -4.76
N PHE A 135 1.79 20.00 -4.69
CA PHE A 135 2.78 19.89 -3.61
C PHE A 135 4.05 20.72 -3.90
N PRO A 136 4.51 21.58 -2.97
CA PRO A 136 5.73 22.38 -3.17
C PRO A 136 6.99 21.52 -3.20
N GLY A 137 8.05 22.03 -3.79
CA GLY A 137 9.37 21.41 -3.84
C GLY A 137 9.45 20.31 -4.87
N SER A 138 10.57 20.29 -5.60
CA SER A 138 10.95 19.13 -6.38
C SER A 138 11.33 18.01 -5.40
N LEU A 139 10.80 16.82 -5.60
CA LEU A 139 11.07 15.64 -4.77
C LEU A 139 11.72 14.57 -5.64
N CYS A 140 12.95 14.17 -5.29
CA CYS A 140 13.58 12.98 -5.84
C CYS A 140 13.20 11.80 -4.96
N LEU A 141 12.37 10.90 -5.49
CA LEU A 141 11.94 9.67 -4.82
C LEU A 141 12.68 8.48 -5.42
N LYS A 142 13.25 7.64 -4.57
CA LYS A 142 13.79 6.34 -4.93
C LYS A 142 13.05 5.25 -4.18
N ILE A 143 12.81 4.15 -4.88
CA ILE A 143 12.14 2.96 -4.33
C ILE A 143 12.96 1.76 -4.72
N VAL A 144 13.32 0.91 -3.78
CA VAL A 144 14.07 -0.32 -4.06
C VAL A 144 13.26 -1.53 -3.65
N TYR A 145 13.05 -2.45 -4.57
CA TYR A 145 12.48 -3.77 -4.30
C TYR A 145 13.61 -4.79 -4.32
N ARG A 146 13.85 -5.44 -3.18
CA ARG A 146 14.88 -6.48 -3.01
C ARG A 146 14.27 -7.79 -2.61
N LEU A 147 14.81 -8.88 -3.12
CA LEU A 147 14.46 -10.22 -2.68
C LEU A 147 15.59 -10.81 -1.84
N SER A 148 15.26 -11.33 -0.66
CA SER A 148 16.23 -12.01 0.22
C SER A 148 15.58 -13.24 0.84
N GLY A 149 15.95 -14.43 0.37
CA GLY A 149 15.25 -15.66 0.74
C GLY A 149 13.76 -15.57 0.40
N ASN A 150 12.90 -15.69 1.39
CA ASN A 150 11.45 -15.57 1.28
C ASN A 150 10.90 -14.16 1.56
N GLU A 151 11.77 -13.15 1.59
CA GLU A 151 11.40 -11.75 1.87
C GLU A 151 11.42 -10.89 0.61
N LEU A 152 10.37 -10.10 0.40
CA LEU A 152 10.36 -8.92 -0.46
C LEU A 152 10.51 -7.69 0.44
N LYS A 153 11.68 -7.05 0.38
CA LYS A 153 11.98 -5.80 1.09
C LYS A 153 11.76 -4.61 0.16
N MET A 154 11.03 -3.62 0.63
CA MET A 154 10.79 -2.34 -0.05
C MET A 154 11.43 -1.23 0.77
N GLU A 155 12.29 -0.45 0.13
CA GLU A 155 13.01 0.67 0.73
C GLU A 155 12.61 1.95 0.01
N TYR A 156 12.23 2.97 0.76
CA TYR A 156 11.80 4.27 0.25
C TYR A 156 12.78 5.34 0.73
N GLU A 157 13.38 6.06 -0.21
CA GLU A 157 14.28 7.19 0.05
C GLU A 157 13.77 8.42 -0.68
N ALA A 158 13.75 9.59 -0.03
CA ALA A 158 13.45 10.82 -0.76
C ALA A 158 14.17 12.05 -0.21
N MET A 159 14.47 12.97 -1.13
CA MET A 159 15.06 14.28 -0.83
C MET A 159 14.34 15.37 -1.61
N THR A 160 14.35 16.58 -1.07
CA THR A 160 13.64 17.73 -1.66
C THR A 160 14.46 19.03 -1.64
N ASP A 161 14.17 19.92 -2.59
CA ASP A 161 14.78 21.25 -2.71
C ASP A 161 14.08 22.36 -1.91
N GLN A 162 12.88 22.07 -1.38
CA GLN A 162 12.04 22.92 -0.53
C GLN A 162 11.27 22.07 0.47
N ASP A 163 10.83 22.65 1.60
CA ASP A 163 9.95 21.91 2.51
C ASP A 163 8.68 21.43 1.79
N THR A 164 8.33 20.17 1.98
CA THR A 164 7.18 19.53 1.34
C THR A 164 6.53 18.50 2.28
N LEU A 165 5.49 17.83 1.79
CA LEU A 165 4.91 16.66 2.44
C LEU A 165 5.32 15.37 1.72
N ILE A 166 5.51 14.31 2.49
CA ILE A 166 5.76 12.95 1.99
C ILE A 166 5.10 11.90 2.89
N ASN A 167 4.43 10.94 2.28
CA ASN A 167 3.97 9.70 2.90
C ASN A 167 3.83 8.67 1.80
N ILE A 168 4.68 7.64 1.81
CA ILE A 168 4.73 6.64 0.73
C ILE A 168 4.29 5.28 1.26
N ALA A 169 3.43 4.62 0.52
CA ALA A 169 2.99 3.26 0.80
C ALA A 169 2.85 2.44 -0.49
N ASN A 170 2.84 1.13 -0.34
CA ASN A 170 2.53 0.19 -1.41
C ASN A 170 1.11 -0.35 -1.22
N HIS A 171 0.29 -0.30 -2.28
CA HIS A 171 -1.12 -0.62 -2.23
C HIS A 171 -1.40 -2.02 -2.85
N SER A 172 -0.55 -3.01 -2.56
CA SER A 172 -0.81 -4.40 -2.93
C SER A 172 -2.00 -4.98 -2.18
N TYR A 173 -2.90 -5.61 -2.93
CA TYR A 173 -4.01 -6.39 -2.38
C TYR A 173 -3.62 -7.85 -2.35
N PHE A 174 -3.64 -8.45 -1.17
CA PHE A 174 -3.28 -9.83 -0.95
C PHE A 174 -4.50 -10.74 -0.97
N ASN A 175 -4.31 -11.93 -1.55
CA ASN A 175 -5.19 -13.08 -1.41
C ASN A 175 -4.32 -14.34 -1.38
N LEU A 176 -3.97 -14.78 -0.16
CA LEU A 176 -3.02 -15.88 0.04
C LEU A 176 -3.57 -17.25 -0.42
N SER A 177 -4.88 -17.38 -0.69
CA SER A 177 -5.40 -18.63 -1.24
C SER A 177 -4.86 -18.90 -2.65
N ALA A 178 -4.52 -17.83 -3.38
CA ALA A 178 -4.19 -17.84 -4.81
C ALA A 178 -5.29 -18.48 -5.69
N LYS A 179 -6.55 -18.37 -5.23
CA LYS A 179 -7.76 -18.86 -5.92
C LYS A 179 -8.71 -17.68 -6.19
N ASP A 180 -9.71 -17.92 -7.03
CA ASP A 180 -10.86 -17.01 -7.24
C ASP A 180 -11.83 -17.12 -6.04
N SER A 181 -11.36 -16.73 -4.85
CA SER A 181 -12.09 -16.78 -3.58
C SER A 181 -12.03 -15.44 -2.87
N LYS A 182 -13.01 -15.16 -2.01
CA LYS A 182 -13.01 -13.98 -1.14
C LYS A 182 -12.01 -14.13 0.00
N ILE A 183 -11.63 -13.01 0.62
CA ILE A 183 -10.68 -12.95 1.74
C ILE A 183 -11.30 -13.18 3.13
N TYR A 184 -12.56 -13.60 3.21
CA TYR A 184 -13.27 -13.72 4.50
C TYR A 184 -12.59 -14.69 5.47
N ASP A 185 -12.08 -15.81 4.97
CA ASP A 185 -11.50 -16.88 5.79
C ASP A 185 -10.01 -16.65 6.10
N HIS A 186 -9.39 -15.60 5.54
CA HIS A 186 -8.03 -15.22 5.90
C HIS A 186 -7.99 -14.77 7.36
N GLN A 187 -7.04 -15.29 8.11
CA GLN A 187 -6.77 -14.85 9.46
C GLN A 187 -5.81 -13.68 9.46
N LEU A 188 -6.13 -12.67 10.25
CA LEU A 188 -5.35 -11.47 10.42
C LEU A 188 -4.99 -11.28 11.90
N MET A 189 -3.75 -10.86 12.13
CA MET A 189 -3.28 -10.35 13.41
C MET A 189 -2.53 -9.04 13.14
N ILE A 190 -2.83 -7.98 13.89
CA ILE A 190 -2.13 -6.69 13.84
C ILE A 190 -1.76 -6.31 15.26
N LYS A 191 -0.48 -6.01 15.48
CA LYS A 191 0.04 -5.52 16.76
C LYS A 191 -0.30 -4.04 16.93
N SER A 192 -1.52 -3.79 17.38
CA SER A 192 -2.03 -2.46 17.68
C SER A 192 -3.05 -2.56 18.80
N ASP A 193 -3.07 -1.56 19.67
CA ASP A 193 -4.14 -1.39 20.66
C ASP A 193 -5.16 -0.34 20.22
N GLN A 194 -4.90 0.40 19.13
CA GLN A 194 -5.72 1.53 18.70
C GLN A 194 -5.85 1.64 17.18
N ILE A 195 -7.01 2.13 16.73
CA ILE A 195 -7.16 2.67 15.37
C ILE A 195 -7.35 4.18 15.43
N ALA A 196 -7.00 4.87 14.35
CA ALA A 196 -7.45 6.24 14.15
C ALA A 196 -8.95 6.25 13.83
N TYR A 197 -9.71 7.04 14.58
CA TYR A 197 -11.15 7.21 14.35
C TYR A 197 -11.38 7.94 13.03
N ALA A 198 -12.23 7.40 12.18
CA ALA A 198 -12.58 7.97 10.88
C ALA A 198 -13.96 8.62 10.90
N ASP A 199 -14.14 9.69 10.12
CA ASP A 199 -15.45 10.26 9.82
C ASP A 199 -16.21 9.44 8.74
N GLU A 200 -17.40 9.89 8.35
CA GLU A 200 -18.20 9.21 7.32
C GLU A 200 -17.55 9.15 5.92
N ASN A 201 -16.46 9.90 5.70
CA ASN A 201 -15.68 9.90 4.45
C ASN A 201 -14.42 9.04 4.55
N GLY A 202 -14.23 8.30 5.66
CA GLY A 202 -13.02 7.50 5.90
C GLY A 202 -11.79 8.37 6.19
N LEU A 203 -11.96 9.61 6.65
CA LEU A 203 -10.87 10.54 7.00
C LEU A 203 -10.59 10.49 8.50
N PRO A 204 -9.34 10.29 8.94
CA PRO A 204 -9.01 10.37 10.36
C PRO A 204 -9.28 11.75 10.99
N THR A 205 -9.94 11.74 12.14
CA THR A 205 -10.38 12.94 12.87
C THR A 205 -9.32 13.50 13.83
N GLY A 206 -8.33 12.68 14.19
CA GLY A 206 -7.37 12.95 15.26
C GLY A 206 -7.73 12.31 16.60
N GLU A 207 -8.90 11.69 16.70
CA GLU A 207 -9.27 10.82 17.81
C GLU A 207 -8.80 9.37 17.56
N PHE A 208 -8.65 8.61 18.63
CA PHE A 208 -8.21 7.22 18.58
C PHE A 208 -9.22 6.35 19.32
N LEU A 209 -9.51 5.17 18.76
CA LEU A 209 -10.39 4.16 19.34
C LEU A 209 -9.54 2.99 19.85
N ASP A 210 -9.70 2.64 21.12
CA ASP A 210 -9.12 1.41 21.68
C ASP A 210 -9.81 0.20 21.04
N VAL A 211 -9.03 -0.76 20.54
CA VAL A 211 -9.58 -1.89 19.77
C VAL A 211 -10.25 -2.95 20.66
N GLU A 212 -9.95 -2.99 21.94
CA GLU A 212 -10.43 -4.03 22.86
C GLU A 212 -11.96 -4.10 22.90
N ASN A 213 -12.52 -5.29 22.73
CA ASN A 213 -13.97 -5.53 22.66
C ASN A 213 -14.69 -4.81 21.50
N THR A 214 -13.95 -4.49 20.42
CA THR A 214 -14.51 -3.95 19.17
C THR A 214 -14.27 -4.93 18.00
N PRO A 215 -14.92 -4.75 16.84
CA PRO A 215 -14.60 -5.49 15.61
C PRO A 215 -13.14 -5.35 15.16
N PHE A 216 -12.44 -4.31 15.61
CA PHE A 216 -11.07 -3.99 15.24
C PHE A 216 -10.03 -4.71 16.11
N ASP A 217 -10.43 -5.54 17.08
CA ASP A 217 -9.47 -6.29 17.90
C ASP A 217 -8.81 -7.43 17.10
N PHE A 218 -7.72 -7.11 16.42
CA PHE A 218 -6.83 -8.08 15.73
C PHE A 218 -5.55 -8.35 16.53
N LYS A 219 -5.54 -8.16 17.86
CA LYS A 219 -4.34 -8.44 18.69
C LYS A 219 -3.96 -9.93 18.69
N SER A 220 -4.92 -10.79 18.38
CA SER A 220 -4.74 -12.21 18.05
C SER A 220 -5.34 -12.53 16.69
N PHE A 221 -5.07 -13.72 16.16
CA PHE A 221 -5.66 -14.15 14.89
C PHE A 221 -7.18 -14.20 14.93
N HIS A 222 -7.80 -13.42 14.05
CA HIS A 222 -9.23 -13.47 13.74
C HIS A 222 -9.43 -13.54 12.24
N GLU A 223 -10.49 -14.20 11.80
CA GLU A 223 -10.85 -14.22 10.37
C GLU A 223 -11.34 -12.82 9.97
N ILE A 224 -10.94 -12.32 8.81
CA ILE A 224 -11.35 -10.98 8.37
C ILE A 224 -12.87 -10.90 8.27
N GLY A 225 -13.53 -11.96 7.79
CA GLY A 225 -14.98 -12.03 7.67
C GLY A 225 -15.74 -12.13 8.98
N GLU A 226 -15.08 -12.47 10.10
CA GLU A 226 -15.72 -12.78 11.38
C GLU A 226 -16.61 -11.65 11.89
N ARG A 227 -16.14 -10.40 11.76
CA ARG A 227 -16.74 -9.19 12.38
C ARG A 227 -16.91 -8.01 11.42
N ILE A 228 -16.60 -8.19 10.13
CA ILE A 228 -16.61 -7.12 9.12
C ILE A 228 -18.00 -6.51 8.86
N HIS A 229 -19.06 -7.16 9.35
CA HIS A 229 -20.46 -6.74 9.22
C HIS A 229 -21.15 -6.50 10.56
N ASP A 230 -20.38 -6.41 11.66
CA ASP A 230 -20.92 -6.08 12.97
C ASP A 230 -21.60 -4.69 12.95
N ASP A 231 -22.56 -4.50 13.85
CA ASP A 231 -23.29 -3.24 14.00
C ASP A 231 -22.42 -2.17 14.70
N ASP A 232 -21.38 -1.72 14.00
CA ASP A 232 -20.41 -0.73 14.46
C ASP A 232 -20.38 0.48 13.52
N GLU A 233 -20.30 1.69 14.08
CA GLU A 233 -20.33 2.93 13.32
C GLU A 233 -19.15 3.06 12.34
N GLN A 234 -17.95 2.72 12.78
CA GLN A 234 -16.73 2.82 11.99
C GLN A 234 -16.76 1.86 10.80
N LEU A 235 -17.35 0.66 10.98
CA LEU A 235 -17.56 -0.29 9.87
C LEU A 235 -18.59 0.20 8.86
N ARG A 236 -19.68 0.82 9.32
CA ARG A 236 -20.75 1.34 8.44
C ARG A 236 -20.25 2.46 7.54
N PHE A 237 -19.41 3.35 8.04
CA PHE A 237 -18.89 4.49 7.26
C PHE A 237 -18.16 4.06 6.00
N VAL A 238 -17.39 2.97 6.08
CA VAL A 238 -16.51 2.55 4.98
C VAL A 238 -16.94 1.21 4.34
N GLY A 239 -18.03 0.62 4.84
CA GLY A 239 -18.58 -0.63 4.34
C GLY A 239 -17.68 -1.83 4.63
N GLY A 240 -17.03 -1.90 5.79
CA GLY A 240 -16.07 -2.94 6.18
C GLY A 240 -14.87 -2.36 6.92
N TYR A 241 -13.68 -2.90 6.70
CA TYR A 241 -12.43 -2.31 7.21
C TYR A 241 -11.81 -1.38 6.16
N ASP A 242 -11.51 -0.14 6.57
CA ASP A 242 -10.69 0.86 5.86
C ASP A 242 -10.08 1.80 6.92
N HIS A 243 -9.31 1.23 7.84
CA HIS A 243 -8.90 1.92 9.07
C HIS A 243 -7.39 1.88 9.28
N CYS A 244 -6.86 2.94 9.88
CA CYS A 244 -5.45 3.11 10.17
C CYS A 244 -5.13 2.60 11.58
N PHE A 245 -4.47 1.45 11.68
CA PHE A 245 -4.02 0.85 12.94
C PHE A 245 -2.71 1.48 13.41
N MET A 246 -2.64 1.85 14.68
CA MET A 246 -1.46 2.44 15.32
C MET A 246 -0.48 1.36 15.76
N LEU A 247 0.52 1.08 14.92
CA LEU A 247 1.43 -0.04 15.10
C LEU A 247 2.26 0.09 16.39
N LYS A 248 2.48 -1.07 17.01
CA LYS A 248 3.41 -1.28 18.12
C LYS A 248 4.47 -2.29 17.70
N ASP A 249 5.52 -2.38 18.52
CA ASP A 249 6.71 -3.19 18.27
C ASP A 249 7.50 -2.79 17.02
N GLU A 250 8.70 -3.38 16.91
CA GLU A 250 9.62 -3.15 15.79
C GLU A 250 9.64 -4.30 14.78
N LYS A 251 8.94 -5.41 15.07
CA LYS A 251 8.96 -6.64 14.27
C LYS A 251 7.60 -7.32 14.20
N ASP A 252 7.33 -7.91 13.05
CA ASP A 252 6.16 -8.75 12.77
C ASP A 252 4.87 -8.05 13.19
N GLN A 253 4.73 -6.77 12.81
CA GLN A 253 3.63 -5.92 13.23
C GLN A 253 2.27 -6.35 12.65
N ALA A 254 2.25 -7.06 11.53
CA ALA A 254 1.04 -7.69 11.01
C ALA A 254 1.33 -9.07 10.42
N VAL A 255 0.37 -9.98 10.56
CA VAL A 255 0.42 -11.32 9.97
C VAL A 255 -0.92 -11.63 9.31
N LEU A 256 -0.89 -11.96 8.03
CA LEU A 256 -2.01 -12.48 7.26
C LEU A 256 -1.76 -13.96 6.98
N TYR A 257 -2.77 -14.82 7.18
CA TYR A 257 -2.63 -16.26 7.06
C TYR A 257 -3.84 -16.88 6.37
N ASP A 258 -3.61 -17.82 5.46
CA ASP A 258 -4.64 -18.65 4.87
C ASP A 258 -4.49 -20.10 5.35
N LYS A 259 -5.45 -20.57 6.15
CA LYS A 259 -5.43 -21.93 6.73
C LYS A 259 -5.43 -23.03 5.68
N GLU A 260 -6.10 -22.82 4.55
CA GLU A 260 -6.23 -23.85 3.52
C GLU A 260 -4.91 -24.13 2.81
N SER A 261 -4.27 -23.08 2.28
CA SER A 261 -2.99 -23.21 1.59
C SER A 261 -1.80 -23.34 2.55
N GLY A 262 -1.95 -22.91 3.81
CA GLY A 262 -0.85 -22.78 4.75
C GLY A 262 0.05 -21.58 4.47
N ARG A 263 -0.26 -20.73 3.48
CA ARG A 263 0.53 -19.53 3.18
C ARG A 263 0.35 -18.47 4.26
N LYS A 264 1.46 -17.85 4.62
CA LYS A 264 1.54 -16.80 5.64
C LYS A 264 2.34 -15.62 5.10
N LEU A 265 1.84 -14.42 5.33
CA LEU A 265 2.53 -13.16 5.07
C LEU A 265 2.76 -12.46 6.41
N THR A 266 4.01 -12.26 6.77
CA THR A 266 4.41 -11.43 7.92
C THR A 266 4.95 -10.10 7.42
N ILE A 267 4.44 -8.98 7.93
CA ILE A 267 4.85 -7.63 7.56
C ILE A 267 5.64 -7.00 8.71
N THR A 268 6.85 -6.52 8.40
CA THR A 268 7.64 -5.68 9.30
C THR A 268 7.86 -4.31 8.67
N THR A 269 7.74 -3.22 9.42
CA THR A 269 7.94 -1.86 8.89
C THR A 269 8.56 -0.89 9.89
N THR A 270 9.14 0.19 9.38
CA THR A 270 9.58 1.36 10.18
C THR A 270 8.50 2.44 10.30
N LEU A 271 7.37 2.27 9.60
CA LEU A 271 6.26 3.23 9.60
C LEU A 271 5.35 3.00 10.82
N PRO A 272 4.76 4.06 11.39
CA PRO A 272 4.03 3.99 12.65
C PRO A 272 2.61 3.44 12.52
N CYS A 273 2.08 3.34 11.30
CA CYS A 273 0.70 2.94 11.07
C CYS A 273 0.59 1.90 9.96
N MET A 274 -0.49 1.12 10.01
CA MET A 274 -0.89 0.18 8.96
C MET A 274 -2.34 0.49 8.57
N GLN A 275 -2.59 0.88 7.32
CA GLN A 275 -3.96 0.86 6.80
C GLN A 275 -4.37 -0.59 6.57
N LEU A 276 -5.50 -0.99 7.13
CA LEU A 276 -6.20 -2.21 6.74
C LEU A 276 -7.37 -1.81 5.85
N TYR A 277 -7.33 -2.24 4.59
CA TYR A 277 -8.45 -2.07 3.67
C TYR A 277 -8.89 -3.42 3.09
N ALA A 278 -10.12 -3.84 3.41
CA ALA A 278 -10.65 -5.16 3.04
C ALA A 278 -11.22 -5.23 1.62
N GLY A 279 -10.84 -4.30 0.72
CA GLY A 279 -11.32 -4.27 -0.66
C GLY A 279 -12.82 -3.99 -0.78
N ASN A 280 -13.32 -3.00 -0.03
CA ASN A 280 -14.75 -2.63 0.06
C ASN A 280 -15.35 -2.14 -1.28
N PHE A 281 -14.50 -1.61 -2.16
CA PHE A 281 -14.89 -0.95 -3.41
C PHE A 281 -14.03 -1.40 -4.62
N LEU A 282 -13.63 -2.68 -4.65
CA LEU A 282 -12.89 -3.27 -5.77
C LEU A 282 -13.76 -3.45 -7.02
N ALA A 283 -15.05 -3.72 -6.84
CA ALA A 283 -15.98 -3.95 -7.93
C ALA A 283 -16.04 -2.76 -8.91
N GLY A 284 -16.16 -3.07 -10.20
CA GLY A 284 -16.24 -2.07 -11.27
C GLY A 284 -14.91 -1.45 -11.70
N GLY A 285 -13.77 -1.97 -11.21
CA GLY A 285 -12.45 -1.63 -11.72
C GLY A 285 -12.17 -2.21 -13.11
N SER A 286 -10.93 -2.01 -13.58
CA SER A 286 -10.47 -2.60 -14.83
C SER A 286 -10.20 -4.11 -14.71
N ASP A 287 -9.99 -4.76 -15.86
CA ASP A 287 -9.78 -6.21 -15.91
C ASP A 287 -8.53 -6.62 -15.12
N GLY A 288 -8.74 -7.52 -14.17
CA GLY A 288 -7.68 -8.19 -13.44
C GLY A 288 -7.04 -9.30 -14.27
N LYS A 289 -6.06 -10.00 -13.70
CA LYS A 289 -5.24 -11.04 -14.37
C LYS A 289 -6.00 -12.12 -15.15
N PHE A 290 -7.25 -12.37 -14.83
CA PHE A 290 -8.09 -13.41 -15.45
C PHE A 290 -9.07 -12.87 -16.49
N GLY A 291 -8.88 -11.63 -16.96
CA GLY A 291 -9.72 -11.02 -18.00
C GLY A 291 -11.13 -10.67 -17.54
N LYS A 292 -11.30 -10.48 -16.24
CA LYS A 292 -12.52 -9.94 -15.62
C LYS A 292 -12.12 -8.99 -14.49
N PRO A 293 -12.95 -7.98 -14.16
CA PRO A 293 -12.74 -7.15 -12.99
C PRO A 293 -12.77 -7.98 -11.71
N TYR A 294 -12.06 -7.49 -10.68
CA TYR A 294 -12.20 -8.02 -9.32
C TYR A 294 -13.52 -7.56 -8.71
N GLU A 295 -14.03 -8.37 -7.81
CA GLU A 295 -15.21 -8.11 -7.01
C GLU A 295 -14.81 -7.64 -5.61
N ASN A 296 -15.74 -7.01 -4.90
CA ASN A 296 -15.48 -6.61 -3.50
C ASN A 296 -15.03 -7.82 -2.68
N ARG A 297 -14.03 -7.62 -1.81
CA ARG A 297 -13.42 -8.66 -0.95
C ARG A 297 -12.58 -9.71 -1.68
N ASP A 298 -12.17 -9.49 -2.94
CA ASP A 298 -11.23 -10.40 -3.61
C ASP A 298 -9.80 -10.27 -3.08
N GLY A 299 -9.48 -9.17 -2.40
CA GLY A 299 -8.16 -8.94 -1.81
C GLY A 299 -8.21 -7.96 -0.65
N VAL A 300 -7.20 -8.03 0.22
CA VAL A 300 -6.99 -7.13 1.37
C VAL A 300 -5.69 -6.37 1.21
N ALA A 301 -5.71 -5.05 1.35
CA ALA A 301 -4.51 -4.22 1.40
C ALA A 301 -4.07 -3.98 2.85
N LEU A 302 -2.76 -4.06 3.07
CA LEU A 302 -2.08 -3.78 4.33
C LEU A 302 -0.96 -2.79 4.02
N GLU A 303 -1.20 -1.51 4.31
CA GLU A 303 -0.37 -0.41 3.82
C GLU A 303 0.35 0.28 4.98
N PRO A 304 1.63 -0.07 5.26
CA PRO A 304 2.43 0.70 6.19
C PRO A 304 2.59 2.15 5.73
N GLN A 305 2.30 3.11 6.61
CA GLN A 305 2.32 4.54 6.29
C GLN A 305 2.42 5.43 7.54
N PHE A 306 2.59 6.74 7.35
CA PHE A 306 2.24 7.73 8.38
C PHE A 306 0.72 7.88 8.49
N LEU A 307 0.26 8.35 9.66
CA LEU A 307 -1.16 8.60 9.94
C LEU A 307 -1.78 9.49 8.84
N PRO A 308 -2.89 9.07 8.20
CA PRO A 308 -3.57 9.90 7.22
C PRO A 308 -4.07 11.20 7.83
N ASN A 309 -4.16 12.25 7.02
CA ASN A 309 -4.54 13.59 7.46
C ASN A 309 -3.65 14.19 8.58
N SER A 310 -2.51 13.56 8.92
CA SER A 310 -1.60 13.97 10.01
C SER A 310 -1.17 15.43 9.94
N MET A 311 -1.06 16.01 8.75
CA MET A 311 -0.74 17.43 8.58
C MET A 311 -1.74 18.37 9.27
N ASN A 312 -3.01 17.94 9.39
CA ASN A 312 -4.10 18.73 9.96
C ASN A 312 -4.43 18.32 11.41
N ILE A 313 -4.04 17.12 11.86
CA ILE A 313 -4.43 16.56 13.17
C ILE A 313 -3.26 16.36 14.14
N GLU A 314 -2.02 16.23 13.66
CA GLU A 314 -0.85 16.10 14.52
C GLU A 314 -0.24 17.46 14.86
N LYS A 315 0.19 17.64 16.12
CA LYS A 315 0.91 18.85 16.55
C LYS A 315 2.31 18.98 15.92
N LYS A 316 2.92 17.83 15.58
CA LYS A 316 4.25 17.74 14.95
C LYS A 316 4.18 16.71 13.82
N PRO A 317 3.60 17.07 12.66
CA PRO A 317 3.36 16.10 11.60
C PRO A 317 4.66 15.52 11.07
N ARG A 318 4.78 14.18 11.09
CA ARG A 318 5.94 13.46 10.56
C ARG A 318 5.99 13.42 9.02
N VAL A 319 4.87 13.77 8.39
CA VAL A 319 4.74 13.89 6.93
C VAL A 319 5.52 15.07 6.36
N ILE A 320 5.99 16.02 7.16
CA ILE A 320 6.79 17.15 6.64
C ILE A 320 8.22 16.67 6.39
N LEU A 321 8.66 16.75 5.14
CA LEU A 321 10.06 16.60 4.76
C LEU A 321 10.68 17.97 4.56
N ARG A 322 11.66 18.34 5.40
CA ARG A 322 12.33 19.64 5.27
C ARG A 322 13.43 19.59 4.23
N LYS A 323 13.71 20.74 3.63
CA LYS A 323 14.86 20.90 2.73
C LYS A 323 16.16 20.50 3.46
N GLY A 324 16.91 19.59 2.86
CA GLY A 324 18.18 19.10 3.39
C GLY A 324 18.05 17.90 4.34
N GLU A 325 16.83 17.49 4.67
CA GLU A 325 16.57 16.19 5.32
C GLU A 325 16.37 15.09 4.28
N GLU A 326 16.46 13.85 4.74
CA GLU A 326 16.18 12.65 3.97
C GLU A 326 15.01 11.90 4.59
N TYR A 327 14.06 11.52 3.75
CA TYR A 327 13.00 10.58 4.12
C TYR A 327 13.52 9.17 3.90
N GLU A 328 13.43 8.33 4.93
CA GLU A 328 13.75 6.91 4.85
C GLU A 328 12.62 6.10 5.50
N ALA A 329 12.14 5.08 4.79
CA ALA A 329 11.22 4.10 5.34
C ALA A 329 11.46 2.72 4.70
N VAL A 330 11.20 1.66 5.48
CA VAL A 330 11.37 0.28 5.03
C VAL A 330 10.15 -0.53 5.41
N THR A 331 9.70 -1.37 4.48
CA THR A 331 8.68 -2.40 4.71
C THR A 331 9.17 -3.73 4.14
N THR A 332 9.08 -4.79 4.92
CA THR A 332 9.44 -6.16 4.52
C THR A 332 8.20 -7.04 4.55
N TYR A 333 7.93 -7.71 3.44
CA TYR A 333 6.95 -8.79 3.31
C TYR A 333 7.69 -10.12 3.35
N ARG A 334 7.53 -10.88 4.43
CA ARG A 334 8.09 -12.23 4.57
C ARG A 334 7.00 -13.27 4.31
N PHE A 335 7.25 -14.15 3.33
CA PHE A 335 6.31 -15.19 2.93
C PHE A 335 6.72 -16.55 3.50
N GLU A 336 5.84 -17.19 4.27
CA GLU A 336 6.11 -18.45 4.94
C GLU A 336 5.01 -19.45 4.60
N THR A 337 5.27 -20.73 4.87
CA THR A 337 4.32 -21.83 4.66
C THR A 337 4.30 -22.70 5.90
N GLU A 338 3.10 -23.04 6.38
CA GLU A 338 2.85 -23.94 7.51
C GLU A 338 2.27 -25.30 7.10
#